data_AF-A0A0P1B8X5-F1
#
_entry.id   AF-A0A0P1B8X5-F1
#
_cell.length_a   1.000
_cell.length_b   1.000
_cell.length_c   1.000
_cell.angle_alpha   90.00
_cell.angle_beta   90.00
_cell.angle_gamma   90.00
#
_symmetry.space_group_name_H-M   'P 1'
#
loop_
_entity.id
_entity.type
_entity.pdbx_description
1 polymer ?
#
loop_
_entity_poly.entity_id
_entity_poly.type
_entity_poly.pdbx_seq_one_letter_code
_entity_poly.pdbx_strand_id
1 'polypeptide(L)'
;MLLRTWSRLHSSGSRRFSTRWFGIDSEYISMRGLGIAKRVFNELPHFMRQCHENPRIFTTGLSDEVRSSMFVLLQFPSKTRIDLLEFVQGAEQVAHTVLQSLYTSNFKMTKTFLEQFATPQSLEILLNKPSLALQGENCMHVKLEQLDISTATLEAVEYTRERFVEDIKSEWLTIRVQYDVTEHLLISSEDRESIEDRRVINTQFVWTFEADVTEPNEKENQDRLFRSSFRAPK
;
A
#
# COMPACT_ATOMS: atom_id res chain seq x y z
N MET A 1 1.16 -0.27 -9.07
CA MET A 1 0.61 -0.31 -7.70
C MET A 1 0.31 1.13 -7.31
N LEU A 2 -0.94 1.43 -6.94
CA LEU A 2 -1.36 2.77 -6.57
C LEU A 2 -1.41 2.90 -5.04
N LEU A 3 -0.89 3.99 -4.52
CA LEU A 3 -0.89 4.34 -3.11
C LEU A 3 -2.16 5.16 -2.79
N ARG A 4 -2.96 4.65 -1.87
CA ARG A 4 -4.03 5.39 -1.19
C ARG A 4 -3.62 5.65 0.26
N THR A 5 -3.58 6.91 0.67
CA THR A 5 -3.21 7.29 2.04
C THR A 5 -4.46 7.70 2.82
N TRP A 6 -4.66 7.11 4.00
CA TRP A 6 -5.63 7.60 4.97
C TRP A 6 -4.88 8.14 6.18
N SER A 7 -4.97 9.44 6.40
CA SER A 7 -4.61 10.06 7.69
C SER A 7 -5.86 10.12 8.55
N ARG A 8 -6.00 9.26 9.56
CA ARG A 8 -6.97 9.50 10.64
C ARG A 8 -6.22 10.00 11.86
N LEU A 9 -6.35 11.30 12.16
CA LEU A 9 -6.49 11.68 13.57
C LEU A 9 -7.75 10.97 14.08
N HIS A 10 -7.66 10.31 15.23
CA HIS A 10 -8.71 9.46 15.78
C HIS A 10 -10.12 10.06 15.65
N SER A 11 -10.95 9.42 14.82
CA SER A 11 -12.37 9.26 15.13
C SER A 11 -12.72 7.79 15.03
N SER A 12 -13.27 7.27 16.12
CA SER A 12 -13.78 5.93 16.32
C SER A 12 -15.00 5.69 15.43
N GLY A 13 -14.77 5.57 14.12
CA GLY A 13 -15.72 5.05 13.16
C GLY A 13 -15.35 3.61 12.88
N SER A 14 -15.83 2.70 13.72
CA SER A 14 -15.85 1.25 13.46
C SER A 14 -16.69 1.02 12.21
N ARG A 15 -16.04 1.05 11.04
CA ARG A 15 -16.56 0.28 9.91
C ARG A 15 -16.28 -1.16 10.29
N ARG A 16 -17.33 -1.86 10.73
CA ARG A 16 -17.32 -3.31 10.88
C ARG A 16 -16.76 -3.90 9.59
N PHE A 17 -15.56 -4.47 9.68
CA PHE A 17 -15.06 -5.32 8.63
C PHE A 17 -16.07 -6.45 8.47
N SER A 18 -16.57 -6.54 7.26
CA SER A 18 -17.44 -7.63 6.87
C SER A 18 -16.56 -8.88 6.84
N THR A 19 -16.65 -9.72 7.88
CA THR A 19 -16.21 -11.13 7.93
C THR A 19 -16.97 -12.03 6.93
N ARG A 20 -17.63 -11.41 5.96
CA ARG A 20 -18.54 -12.05 5.03
C ARG A 20 -17.76 -12.39 3.76
N TRP A 21 -17.41 -13.67 3.65
CA TRP A 21 -16.94 -14.39 2.46
C TRP A 21 -17.97 -14.42 1.32
N PHE A 22 -18.73 -13.34 1.12
CA PHE A 22 -19.86 -13.32 0.19
C PHE A 22 -19.34 -13.19 -1.24
N GLY A 23 -19.29 -14.33 -1.94
CA GLY A 23 -18.88 -14.42 -3.34
C GLY A 23 -17.93 -15.58 -3.66
N ILE A 24 -17.32 -16.21 -2.64
CA ILE A 24 -16.31 -17.27 -2.81
C ILE A 24 -16.94 -18.68 -2.89
N ASP A 25 -18.19 -18.84 -2.45
CA ASP A 25 -18.87 -20.15 -2.35
C ASP A 25 -18.99 -20.91 -3.70
N SER A 26 -19.00 -20.20 -4.83
CA SER A 26 -19.04 -20.84 -6.15
C SER A 26 -17.67 -21.34 -6.65
N GLU A 27 -16.56 -20.93 -6.02
CA GLU A 27 -15.20 -21.25 -6.51
C GLU A 27 -14.62 -22.53 -5.93
N TYR A 28 -15.07 -23.01 -4.76
CA TYR A 28 -14.51 -24.20 -4.11
C TYR A 28 -14.60 -25.48 -4.96
N ILE A 29 -15.54 -25.54 -5.91
CA ILE A 29 -15.74 -26.68 -6.82
C ILE A 29 -15.16 -26.39 -8.22
N SER A 30 -14.57 -25.22 -8.44
CA SER A 30 -13.98 -24.82 -9.73
C SER A 30 -12.50 -25.18 -9.83
N MET A 31 -11.98 -25.31 -11.05
CA MET A 31 -10.54 -25.47 -11.31
C MET A 31 -9.71 -24.33 -10.70
N ARG A 32 -10.30 -23.13 -10.61
CA ARG A 32 -9.68 -21.98 -9.95
C ARG A 32 -9.55 -22.20 -8.45
N GLY A 33 -10.60 -22.64 -7.77
CA GLY A 33 -10.57 -22.95 -6.34
C GLY A 33 -9.59 -24.06 -6.00
N LEU A 34 -9.50 -25.10 -6.84
CA LEU A 34 -8.47 -26.13 -6.70
C LEU A 34 -7.06 -25.55 -6.85
N GLY A 35 -6.87 -24.63 -7.80
CA GLY A 35 -5.61 -23.91 -7.99
C GLY A 35 -5.21 -23.05 -6.78
N ILE A 36 -6.17 -22.32 -6.20
CA ILE A 36 -5.97 -21.52 -4.98
C ILE A 36 -5.61 -22.46 -3.82
N ALA A 37 -6.39 -23.52 -3.58
CA ALA A 37 -6.14 -24.48 -2.52
C ALA A 37 -4.74 -25.09 -2.63
N LYS A 38 -4.34 -25.53 -3.83
CA LYS A 38 -2.99 -26.05 -4.09
C LYS A 38 -1.90 -25.04 -3.73
N ARG A 39 -2.06 -23.76 -4.10
CA ARG A 39 -1.09 -22.70 -3.73
C ARG A 39 -1.02 -22.51 -2.22
N VAL A 40 -2.18 -22.40 -1.56
CA VAL A 40 -2.26 -22.27 -0.10
C VAL A 40 -1.53 -23.43 0.58
N PHE A 41 -1.84 -24.69 0.24
CA PHE A 41 -1.21 -25.85 0.89
C PHE A 41 0.29 -25.95 0.61
N ASN A 42 0.74 -25.54 -0.58
CA ASN A 42 2.16 -25.55 -0.91
C ASN A 42 2.96 -24.47 -0.14
N GLU A 43 2.39 -23.28 0.02
CA GLU A 43 3.08 -22.13 0.62
C GLU A 43 2.86 -22.03 2.15
N LEU A 44 1.86 -22.73 2.70
CA LEU A 44 1.53 -22.66 4.13
C LEU A 44 2.71 -23.01 5.06
N PRO A 45 3.53 -24.06 4.81
CA PRO A 45 4.67 -24.36 5.68
C PRO A 45 5.70 -23.22 5.72
N HIS A 46 5.93 -22.58 4.56
CA HIS A 46 6.83 -21.43 4.46
C HIS A 46 6.27 -20.21 5.20
N PHE A 47 4.99 -19.93 5.00
CA PHE A 47 4.28 -18.86 5.69
C PHE A 47 4.33 -19.00 7.22
N MET A 48 4.06 -20.19 7.75
CA MET A 48 4.10 -20.44 9.19
C MET A 48 5.51 -20.25 9.76
N ARG A 49 6.54 -20.67 9.02
CA ARG A 49 7.94 -20.42 9.39
C ARG A 49 8.25 -18.92 9.41
N GLN A 50 7.88 -18.19 8.36
CA GLN A 50 8.08 -16.75 8.27
C GLN A 50 7.37 -15.99 9.41
N CYS A 51 6.14 -16.38 9.77
CA CYS A 51 5.41 -15.78 10.88
C CYS A 51 6.11 -15.98 12.22
N HIS A 52 6.73 -17.15 12.42
CA HIS A 52 7.45 -17.48 13.64
C HIS A 52 8.79 -16.75 13.73
N GLU A 53 9.53 -16.70 12.63
CA GLU A 53 10.86 -16.08 12.55
C GLU A 53 10.78 -14.54 12.53
N ASN A 54 9.71 -13.97 11.97
CA ASN A 54 9.54 -12.54 11.78
C ASN A 54 8.19 -12.06 12.36
N PRO A 55 8.07 -11.97 13.71
CA PRO A 55 6.81 -11.60 14.36
C PRO A 55 6.35 -10.17 14.02
N ARG A 56 7.23 -9.35 13.45
CA ARG A 56 6.95 -7.96 13.06
C ARG A 56 6.28 -7.82 11.69
N ILE A 57 6.00 -8.91 10.98
CA ILE A 57 5.30 -8.82 9.68
C ILE A 57 3.86 -8.34 9.88
N PHE A 58 3.20 -8.69 10.97
CA PHE A 58 1.80 -8.39 11.23
C PHE A 58 1.65 -7.37 12.35
N THR A 59 0.61 -6.53 12.25
CA THR A 59 0.26 -5.63 13.34
C THR A 59 -0.02 -6.40 14.62
N THR A 60 0.45 -5.87 15.76
CA THR A 60 0.27 -6.50 17.07
C THR A 60 -1.21 -6.65 17.41
N GLY A 61 -1.60 -7.81 17.97
CA GLY A 61 -2.97 -8.08 18.40
C GLY A 61 -3.86 -8.78 17.38
N LEU A 62 -3.35 -9.09 16.19
CA LEU A 62 -4.07 -9.90 15.19
C LEU A 62 -4.09 -11.39 15.58
N SER A 63 -5.28 -12.00 15.56
CA SER A 63 -5.44 -13.45 15.79
C SER A 63 -4.78 -14.28 14.68
N ASP A 64 -4.41 -15.52 14.98
CA ASP A 64 -3.88 -16.46 13.97
C ASP A 64 -4.87 -16.67 12.82
N GLU A 65 -6.17 -16.64 13.09
CA GLU A 65 -7.23 -16.74 12.08
C GLU A 65 -7.19 -15.58 11.09
N VAL A 66 -7.03 -14.34 11.58
CA VAL A 66 -6.93 -13.16 10.72
C VAL A 66 -5.65 -13.20 9.88
N ARG A 67 -4.51 -13.56 10.49
CA ARG A 67 -3.23 -13.71 9.78
C ARG A 67 -3.30 -14.79 8.70
N SER A 68 -3.92 -15.92 9.00
CA SER A 68 -4.13 -17.01 8.04
C SER A 68 -5.07 -16.61 6.91
N SER A 69 -6.13 -15.84 7.22
CA SER A 69 -7.06 -15.32 6.22
C SER A 69 -6.37 -14.35 5.26
N MET A 70 -5.52 -13.44 5.77
CA MET A 70 -4.71 -12.55 4.94
C MET A 70 -3.80 -13.34 4.00
N PHE A 71 -3.12 -14.37 4.51
CA PHE A 71 -2.28 -15.24 3.69
C PHE A 71 -3.07 -15.93 2.58
N VAL A 72 -4.25 -16.48 2.90
CA VAL A 72 -5.13 -17.11 1.92
C VAL A 72 -5.52 -16.12 0.83
N LEU A 73 -5.91 -14.88 1.17
CA LEU A 73 -6.27 -13.85 0.20
C LEU A 73 -5.11 -13.47 -0.73
N LEU A 74 -3.87 -13.46 -0.25
CA LEU A 74 -2.69 -13.24 -1.11
C LEU A 74 -2.49 -14.34 -2.17
N GLN A 75 -3.11 -15.51 -2.01
CA GLN A 75 -3.05 -16.61 -2.97
C GLN A 75 -4.17 -16.58 -4.02
N PHE A 76 -5.13 -15.64 -3.93
CA PHE A 76 -6.24 -15.53 -4.88
C PHE A 76 -5.81 -15.11 -6.29
N PRO A 77 -4.90 -14.14 -6.45
CA PRO A 77 -4.32 -13.84 -7.76
C PRO A 77 -3.65 -15.08 -8.36
N SER A 78 -3.93 -15.37 -9.63
CA SER A 78 -3.43 -16.57 -10.29
C SER A 78 -2.02 -16.40 -10.88
N LYS A 79 -1.71 -15.19 -11.37
CA LYS A 79 -0.45 -14.85 -12.05
C LYS A 79 0.48 -14.00 -11.20
N THR A 80 -0.06 -13.26 -10.24
CA THR A 80 0.72 -12.42 -9.32
C THR A 80 1.04 -13.21 -8.07
N ARG A 81 2.31 -13.42 -7.78
CA ARG A 81 2.78 -13.94 -6.49
C ARG A 81 3.26 -12.79 -5.64
N ILE A 82 2.88 -12.80 -4.37
CA ILE A 82 3.29 -11.78 -3.42
C ILE A 82 3.99 -12.50 -2.29
N ASP A 83 5.30 -12.29 -2.22
CA ASP A 83 6.06 -12.61 -1.01
C ASP A 83 5.76 -11.51 0.01
N LEU A 84 5.18 -11.91 1.14
CA LEU A 84 4.74 -10.98 2.17
C LEU A 84 5.91 -10.24 2.83
N LEU A 85 7.03 -10.93 3.05
CA LEU A 85 8.21 -10.33 3.68
C LEU A 85 8.85 -9.32 2.74
N GLU A 86 9.05 -9.69 1.47
CA GLU A 86 9.56 -8.79 0.44
C GLU A 86 8.64 -7.57 0.28
N PHE A 87 7.33 -7.80 0.28
CA PHE A 87 6.35 -6.72 0.17
C PHE A 87 6.45 -5.71 1.32
N VAL A 88 6.49 -6.19 2.58
CA VAL A 88 6.58 -5.30 3.76
C VAL A 88 7.90 -4.52 3.76
N GLN A 89 9.01 -5.16 3.40
CA GLN A 89 10.32 -4.50 3.27
C GLN A 89 10.31 -3.43 2.16
N GLY A 90 9.72 -3.74 1.01
CA GLY A 90 9.53 -2.78 -0.07
C GLY A 90 8.63 -1.61 0.36
N ALA A 91 7.57 -1.90 1.11
CA ALA A 91 6.65 -0.89 1.63
C ALA A 91 7.34 0.06 2.63
N GLU A 92 8.27 -0.44 3.44
CA GLU A 92 9.14 0.38 4.31
C GLU A 92 10.04 1.32 3.50
N GLN A 93 10.71 0.81 2.47
CA GLN A 93 11.58 1.62 1.60
C GLN A 93 10.81 2.70 0.82
N VAL A 94 9.60 2.37 0.37
CA VAL A 94 8.69 3.33 -0.28
C VAL A 94 8.30 4.42 0.71
N ALA A 95 7.95 4.07 1.94
CA ALA A 95 7.63 5.05 2.98
C ALA A 95 8.80 5.98 3.27
N HIS A 96 10.01 5.43 3.38
CA HIS A 96 11.22 6.23 3.58
C HIS A 96 11.40 7.25 2.44
N THR A 97 11.34 6.78 1.20
CA THR A 97 11.56 7.60 0.00
C THR A 97 10.50 8.70 -0.14
N VAL A 98 9.23 8.34 0.02
CA VAL A 98 8.10 9.27 -0.09
C VAL A 98 8.19 10.33 1.01
N LEU A 99 8.38 9.93 2.28
CA LEU A 99 8.47 10.87 3.39
C LEU A 99 9.68 11.79 3.27
N GLN A 100 10.84 11.28 2.88
CA GLN A 100 12.02 12.10 2.64
C GLN A 100 11.79 13.11 1.50
N SER A 101 11.14 12.69 0.41
CA SER A 101 10.84 13.57 -0.74
C SER A 101 9.93 14.75 -0.36
N LEU A 102 9.05 14.57 0.62
CA LEU A 102 8.13 15.61 1.11
C LEU A 102 8.85 16.80 1.77
N TYR A 103 10.06 16.60 2.32
CA TYR A 103 10.86 17.67 2.94
C TYR A 103 11.96 18.22 2.02
N THR A 104 11.96 17.85 0.75
CA THR A 104 12.88 18.45 -0.22
C THR A 104 12.38 19.83 -0.66
N SER A 105 13.31 20.76 -0.92
CA SER A 105 12.97 22.15 -1.29
C SER A 105 12.31 22.29 -2.67
N ASN A 106 12.22 21.21 -3.46
CA ASN A 106 11.69 21.23 -4.82
C ASN A 106 10.27 20.65 -4.90
N PHE A 107 9.29 21.44 -4.43
CA PHE A 107 7.87 21.06 -4.40
C PHE A 107 7.35 20.54 -5.75
N LYS A 108 7.76 21.16 -6.86
CA LYS A 108 7.32 20.75 -8.21
C LYS A 108 7.78 19.34 -8.54
N MET A 109 9.04 19.02 -8.25
CA MET A 109 9.60 17.69 -8.49
C MET A 109 8.96 16.65 -7.58
N THR A 110 8.75 16.96 -6.30
CA THR A 110 8.06 16.08 -5.36
C THR A 110 6.64 15.78 -5.82
N LYS A 111 5.89 16.80 -6.24
CA LYS A 111 4.54 16.62 -6.75
C LYS A 111 4.51 15.68 -7.96
N THR A 112 5.35 15.92 -8.97
CA THR A 112 5.43 15.07 -10.17
C THR A 112 5.89 13.65 -9.86
N PHE A 113 6.76 13.47 -8.87
CA PHE A 113 7.16 12.14 -8.38
C PHE A 113 5.97 11.41 -7.74
N LEU A 114 5.23 12.07 -6.84
CA LEU A 114 4.10 11.46 -6.14
C LEU A 114 2.92 11.17 -7.08
N GLU A 115 2.69 11.99 -8.11
CA GLU A 115 1.65 11.77 -9.12
C GLU A 115 1.80 10.44 -9.87
N GLN A 116 3.00 9.84 -9.93
CA GLN A 116 3.23 8.56 -10.59
C GLN A 116 2.67 7.36 -9.80
N PHE A 117 2.50 7.51 -8.49
CA PHE A 117 2.18 6.40 -7.60
C PHE A 117 0.96 6.66 -6.72
N ALA A 118 0.62 7.91 -6.42
CA ALA A 118 -0.48 8.27 -5.56
C ALA A 118 -1.76 8.58 -6.36
N THR A 119 -2.91 8.22 -5.79
CA THR A 119 -4.19 8.73 -6.30
C THR A 119 -4.31 10.24 -6.08
N PRO A 120 -5.11 10.98 -6.86
CA PRO A 120 -5.27 12.43 -6.69
C PRO A 120 -5.65 12.85 -5.26
N GLN A 121 -6.52 12.08 -4.61
CA GLN A 121 -6.92 12.32 -3.22
C GLN A 121 -5.76 12.11 -2.23
N SER A 122 -4.92 11.11 -2.47
CA SER A 122 -3.77 10.80 -1.60
C SER A 122 -2.64 11.79 -1.79
N LEU A 123 -2.46 12.27 -3.03
CA LEU A 123 -1.53 13.35 -3.34
C LEU A 123 -1.88 14.61 -2.54
N GLU A 124 -3.15 15.00 -2.50
CA GLU A 124 -3.59 16.16 -1.70
C GLU A 124 -3.26 16.00 -0.21
N ILE A 125 -3.52 14.81 0.35
CA ILE A 125 -3.24 14.51 1.76
C ILE A 125 -1.72 14.52 2.04
N LEU A 126 -0.92 13.92 1.16
CA LEU A 126 0.54 13.84 1.30
C LEU A 126 1.20 15.22 1.20
N LEU A 127 0.72 16.06 0.29
CA LEU A 127 1.25 17.43 0.13
C LEU A 127 0.82 18.34 1.29
N ASN A 128 -0.37 18.12 1.87
CA ASN A 128 -0.88 18.87 3.01
C ASN A 128 -0.48 18.25 4.37
N LYS A 129 0.64 17.52 4.42
CA LYS A 129 1.07 16.83 5.63
C LYS A 129 1.15 17.82 6.81
N PRO A 130 0.60 17.50 8.01
CA PRO A 130 0.59 18.43 9.15
C PRO A 130 1.96 18.98 9.57
N SER A 131 3.03 18.18 9.41
CA SER A 131 4.41 18.62 9.66
C SER A 131 4.94 19.61 8.62
N LEU A 132 4.35 19.64 7.42
CA LEU A 132 4.58 20.67 6.39
C LEU A 132 3.61 21.85 6.51
N ALA A 133 2.41 21.65 7.06
CA ALA A 133 1.41 22.70 7.27
C ALA A 133 1.85 23.80 8.25
N LEU A 134 2.95 23.59 8.98
CA LEU A 134 3.66 24.62 9.75
C LEU A 134 4.20 25.77 8.88
N GLN A 135 4.25 25.58 7.55
CA GLN A 135 4.67 26.60 6.57
C GLN A 135 3.57 27.66 6.29
N GLY A 136 2.41 27.56 6.96
CA GLY A 136 1.17 28.22 6.53
C GLY A 136 0.87 29.65 6.99
N GLU A 137 1.48 30.19 8.05
CA GLU A 137 1.11 31.56 8.52
C GLU A 137 2.26 32.37 9.13
N ASN A 138 3.44 31.79 9.29
CA ASN A 138 4.68 32.48 9.59
C ASN A 138 5.77 31.83 8.73
N CYS A 139 6.71 32.60 8.18
CA CYS A 139 7.87 32.10 7.44
C CYS A 139 8.72 31.16 8.30
N MET A 140 8.31 29.90 8.39
CA MET A 140 9.01 28.83 9.08
C MET A 140 9.53 27.84 8.04
N HIS A 141 10.85 27.78 7.91
CA HIS A 141 11.50 26.74 7.13
C HIS A 141 11.57 25.47 7.99
N VAL A 142 10.95 24.39 7.51
CA VAL A 142 11.01 23.07 8.13
C VAL A 142 11.98 22.19 7.35
N LYS A 143 12.99 21.65 8.04
CA LYS A 143 13.96 20.71 7.47
C LYS A 143 13.90 19.39 8.23
N LEU A 144 13.83 18.28 7.52
CA LEU A 144 13.98 16.95 8.10
C LEU A 144 15.47 16.68 8.36
N GLU A 145 15.85 16.50 9.63
CA GLU A 145 17.21 16.12 10.02
C GLU A 145 17.39 14.60 10.02
N GLN A 146 16.38 13.86 10.51
CA GLN A 146 16.38 12.41 10.58
C GLN A 146 14.96 11.85 10.43
N LEU A 147 14.86 10.69 9.78
CA LEU A 147 13.63 9.94 9.60
C LEU A 147 13.88 8.50 10.03
N ASP A 148 13.17 8.06 11.06
CA ASP A 148 13.23 6.68 11.53
C ASP A 148 11.87 6.01 11.31
N ILE A 149 11.85 4.96 10.49
CA ILE A 149 10.68 4.09 10.37
C ILE A 149 10.90 2.93 11.32
N SER A 150 10.23 2.98 12.48
CA SER A 150 10.42 1.99 13.54
C SER A 150 9.81 0.65 13.18
N THR A 151 8.66 0.68 12.51
CA THR A 151 7.94 -0.52 12.09
C THR A 151 7.21 -0.28 10.77
N ALA A 152 7.13 -1.33 9.97
CA ALA A 152 6.17 -1.48 8.88
C ALA A 152 5.51 -2.85 9.06
N THR A 153 4.20 -2.88 9.28
CA THR A 153 3.47 -4.11 9.60
C THR A 153 2.21 -4.24 8.77
N LEU A 154 1.89 -5.44 8.33
CA LEU A 154 0.67 -5.77 7.61
C LEU A 154 -0.55 -5.63 8.54
N GLU A 155 -1.47 -4.74 8.18
CA GLU A 155 -2.68 -4.45 8.94
C GLU A 155 -3.93 -5.11 8.31
N ALA A 156 -4.01 -5.18 6.98
CA ALA A 156 -5.10 -5.85 6.28
C ALA A 156 -4.71 -6.28 4.86
N VAL A 157 -5.38 -7.33 4.38
CA VAL A 157 -5.38 -7.74 2.97
C VAL A 157 -6.83 -7.92 2.55
N GLU A 158 -7.20 -7.35 1.41
CA GLU A 158 -8.52 -7.49 0.82
C GLU A 158 -8.38 -7.87 -0.66
N TYR A 159 -9.22 -8.81 -1.09
CA TYR A 159 -9.33 -9.21 -2.48
C TYR A 159 -10.75 -8.94 -2.97
N THR A 160 -10.88 -8.21 -4.07
CA THR A 160 -12.16 -7.91 -4.70
C THR A 160 -12.16 -8.34 -6.15
N ARG A 161 -13.32 -8.77 -6.63
CA ARG A 161 -13.52 -9.27 -7.98
C ARG A 161 -14.85 -8.76 -8.52
N GLU A 162 -14.83 -8.23 -9.73
CA GLU A 162 -16.01 -7.90 -10.52
C GLU A 162 -16.22 -8.98 -11.59
N ARG A 163 -17.41 -9.58 -11.64
CA ARG A 163 -17.81 -10.54 -12.67
C ARG A 163 -18.83 -9.91 -13.61
N PHE A 164 -18.72 -10.21 -14.90
CA PHE A 164 -19.79 -9.94 -15.86
C PHE A 164 -20.24 -11.28 -16.45
N VAL A 165 -21.45 -11.70 -16.08
CA VAL A 165 -21.99 -13.04 -16.36
C VAL A 165 -21.09 -14.13 -15.74
N GLU A 166 -20.18 -14.73 -16.53
CA GLU A 166 -19.22 -15.75 -16.08
C GLU A 166 -17.75 -15.29 -16.20
N ASP A 167 -17.49 -14.20 -16.91
CA ASP A 167 -16.14 -13.69 -17.12
C ASP A 167 -15.67 -12.79 -15.97
N ILE A 168 -14.40 -12.89 -15.65
CA ILE A 168 -13.71 -11.98 -14.73
C ILE A 168 -13.50 -10.67 -15.49
N LYS A 169 -14.15 -9.60 -15.04
CA LYS A 169 -13.98 -8.27 -15.62
C LYS A 169 -12.82 -7.52 -14.96
N SER A 170 -12.73 -7.60 -13.64
CA SER A 170 -11.62 -7.01 -12.90
C SER A 170 -11.37 -7.74 -11.59
N GLU A 171 -10.10 -7.79 -11.18
CA GLU A 171 -9.64 -8.32 -9.90
C GLU A 171 -8.67 -7.34 -9.29
N TRP A 172 -8.87 -7.05 -8.01
CA TRP A 172 -8.09 -6.07 -7.30
C TRP A 172 -7.63 -6.64 -5.97
N LEU A 173 -6.34 -6.51 -5.72
CA LEU A 173 -5.75 -6.79 -4.44
C LEU A 173 -5.41 -5.48 -3.74
N THR A 174 -5.85 -5.38 -2.49
CA THR A 174 -5.61 -4.23 -1.62
C THR A 174 -4.85 -4.69 -0.39
N ILE A 175 -3.72 -4.04 -0.11
CA ILE A 175 -2.85 -4.37 1.02
C ILE A 175 -2.67 -3.12 1.87
N ARG A 176 -2.91 -3.22 3.18
CA ARG A 176 -2.77 -2.12 4.13
C ARG A 176 -1.58 -2.38 5.04
N VAL A 177 -0.66 -1.40 5.07
CA VAL A 177 0.55 -1.44 5.89
C VAL A 177 0.48 -0.31 6.89
N GLN A 178 0.59 -0.64 8.17
CA GLN A 178 0.75 0.30 9.26
C GLN A 178 2.23 0.65 9.43
N TYR A 179 2.50 1.92 9.65
CA TYR A 179 3.83 2.44 9.91
C TYR A 179 3.84 3.17 11.23
N ASP A 180 4.90 2.95 12.01
CA ASP A 180 5.29 3.80 13.12
C ASP A 180 6.54 4.57 12.73
N VAL A 181 6.42 5.89 12.65
CA VAL A 181 7.48 6.78 12.14
C VAL A 181 7.81 7.86 13.15
N THR A 182 9.11 8.12 13.29
CA THR A 182 9.66 9.23 14.06
C THR A 182 10.37 10.19 13.12
N GLU A 183 9.98 11.46 13.17
CA GLU A 183 10.53 12.53 12.35
C GLU A 183 11.23 13.55 13.24
N HIS A 184 12.51 13.80 12.97
CA HIS A 184 13.29 14.83 13.62
C HIS A 184 13.35 16.05 12.71
N LEU A 185 12.73 17.14 13.15
CA LEU A 185 12.54 18.35 12.36
C LEU A 185 13.32 19.51 12.98
N LEU A 186 14.03 20.25 12.13
CA LEU A 186 14.57 21.57 12.43
C LEU A 186 13.62 22.61 11.86
N ILE A 187 13.09 23.47 12.73
CA ILE A 187 12.21 24.56 12.37
C ILE A 187 12.97 25.85 12.61
N SER A 188 13.14 26.65 11.55
CA SER A 188 13.79 27.97 11.64
C SER A 188 12.84 29.06 11.16
N SER A 189 12.75 30.15 11.92
CA SER A 189 12.06 31.38 11.49
C SER A 189 12.99 32.23 10.64
N GLU A 190 12.45 32.92 9.62
CA GLU A 190 13.19 33.89 8.81
C GLU A 190 13.51 35.21 9.54
N ASP A 191 12.93 35.46 10.72
CA ASP A 191 13.20 36.69 11.47
C ASP A 191 14.58 36.68 12.14
N ARG A 192 15.19 37.88 12.23
CA ARG A 192 16.62 38.16 12.46
C ARG A 192 17.24 37.65 13.78
N GLU A 193 16.47 36.95 14.61
CA GLU A 193 16.96 36.14 15.72
C GLU A 193 16.56 34.69 15.43
N SER A 194 17.46 33.95 14.78
CA SER A 194 17.24 32.58 14.32
C SER A 194 17.08 31.61 15.48
N ILE A 195 15.87 31.55 16.04
CA ILE A 195 15.47 30.49 16.97
C ILE A 195 15.28 29.23 16.13
N GLU A 196 16.28 28.37 16.16
CA GLU A 196 16.20 27.00 15.70
C GLU A 196 15.48 26.14 16.76
N ASP A 197 14.28 25.68 16.43
CA ASP A 197 13.52 24.75 17.26
C ASP A 197 13.65 23.32 16.69
N ARG A 198 14.13 22.39 17.52
CA ARG A 198 14.21 20.97 17.16
C ARG A 198 13.00 20.25 17.72
N ARG A 199 12.19 19.68 16.82
CA ARG A 199 11.00 18.92 17.18
C ARG A 199 11.12 17.47 16.78
N VAL A 200 10.61 16.59 17.63
CA VAL A 200 10.46 15.17 17.33
C VAL A 200 8.97 14.88 17.24
N ILE A 201 8.53 14.36 16.09
CA ILE A 201 7.13 13.99 15.84
C ILE A 201 7.05 12.48 15.67
N ASN A 202 6.26 11.83 16.52
CA ASN A 202 5.94 10.41 16.37
C ASN A 202 4.56 10.31 15.72
N THR A 203 4.49 9.61 14.59
CA THR A 203 3.26 9.43 13.83
C THR A 203 3.05 7.96 13.56
N GLN A 204 1.84 7.48 13.84
CA GLN A 204 1.35 6.20 13.37
C GLN A 204 0.32 6.44 12.26
N PHE A 205 0.48 5.77 11.12
CA PHE A 205 -0.46 5.89 10.00
C PHE A 205 -0.53 4.58 9.20
N VAL A 206 -1.54 4.48 8.34
CA VAL A 206 -1.72 3.31 7.46
C VAL A 206 -1.75 3.76 6.01
N TRP A 207 -0.95 3.12 5.17
CA TRP A 207 -1.07 3.25 3.72
C TRP A 207 -1.70 2.02 3.11
N THR A 208 -2.50 2.27 2.08
CA THR A 208 -3.17 1.25 1.30
C THR A 208 -2.49 1.17 -0.07
N PHE A 209 -2.08 -0.02 -0.46
CA PHE A 209 -1.51 -0.33 -1.75
C PHE A 209 -2.54 -1.11 -2.56
N GLU A 210 -2.87 -0.62 -3.75
CA GLU A 210 -3.84 -1.24 -4.65
C GLU A 210 -3.14 -1.74 -5.91
N ALA A 211 -3.45 -2.96 -6.31
CA ALA A 211 -2.97 -3.57 -7.54
C ALA A 211 -4.13 -4.20 -8.32
N ASP A 212 -4.23 -3.85 -9.59
CA ASP A 212 -5.01 -4.61 -10.57
C ASP A 212 -4.28 -5.94 -10.82
N VAL A 213 -4.95 -7.03 -10.48
CA VAL A 213 -4.45 -8.41 -10.61
C VAL A 213 -5.30 -9.22 -11.60
N THR A 214 -6.10 -8.53 -12.42
CA THR A 214 -6.93 -9.14 -13.45
C THR A 214 -6.05 -9.93 -14.41
N GLU A 215 -6.43 -11.18 -14.68
CA GLU A 215 -5.78 -11.93 -15.76
C GLU A 215 -6.02 -11.23 -17.10
N PRO A 216 -4.97 -10.89 -17.87
CA PRO A 216 -5.19 -10.49 -19.25
C PRO A 216 -5.77 -11.69 -20.00
N ASN A 217 -6.95 -11.53 -20.60
CA ASN A 217 -7.55 -12.55 -21.43
C ASN A 217 -6.56 -12.91 -22.56
N GLU A 218 -6.29 -14.20 -22.78
CA GLU A 218 -5.41 -14.66 -23.87
C GLU A 218 -5.88 -14.14 -25.26
N LYS A 219 -7.18 -13.89 -25.40
CA LYS A 219 -7.78 -13.26 -26.58
C LYS A 219 -7.33 -11.81 -26.81
N GLU A 220 -7.06 -11.06 -25.75
CA GLU A 220 -6.54 -9.68 -25.85
C GLU A 220 -5.08 -9.66 -26.34
N ASN A 221 -4.31 -10.72 -26.07
CA ASN A 221 -2.97 -10.89 -26.64
C ASN A 221 -3.02 -11.22 -28.14
N GLN A 222 -4.01 -11.99 -28.61
CA GLN A 222 -4.25 -12.17 -30.04
C GLN A 222 -4.67 -10.86 -30.71
N ASP A 223 -5.60 -10.10 -30.13
CA ASP A 223 -6.03 -8.81 -30.71
C ASP A 223 -4.93 -7.74 -30.70
N ARG A 224 -4.02 -7.74 -29.71
CA ARG A 224 -2.83 -6.88 -29.73
C ARG A 224 -1.80 -7.30 -30.79
N LEU A 225 -1.64 -8.61 -31.01
CA LEU A 225 -0.79 -9.12 -32.10
C LEU A 225 -1.38 -8.81 -33.48
N PHE A 226 -2.71 -8.93 -33.67
CA PHE A 226 -3.40 -8.56 -34.91
C PHE A 226 -3.47 -7.05 -35.16
N ARG A 227 -3.52 -6.21 -34.11
CA ARG A 227 -3.40 -4.75 -34.24
C ARG A 227 -1.97 -4.29 -34.55
N SER A 228 -0.96 -5.08 -34.22
CA SER A 228 0.44 -4.79 -34.57
C SER A 228 0.82 -5.18 -36.01
N SER A 229 0.03 -6.04 -36.68
CA SER A 229 0.28 -6.49 -38.06
C SER A 229 -0.49 -5.72 -39.15
N PHE A 230 -1.35 -4.76 -38.78
CA PHE A 230 -2.03 -3.87 -39.73
C PHE A 230 -1.72 -2.39 -39.45
N ARG A 231 -0.50 -1.98 -39.77
CA ARG A 231 -0.19 -0.64 -40.27
C ARG A 231 1.07 -0.70 -41.14
N ALA A 232 0.85 -0.89 -42.43
CA ALA A 232 1.77 -0.50 -43.48
C ALA A 232 1.09 0.62 -44.32
N PRO A 233 1.83 1.28 -45.21
CA PRO A 233 2.39 2.61 -45.05
C PRO A 233 1.50 3.72 -45.64
N LYS A 234 1.74 4.96 -45.22
CA LYS A 234 1.87 6.13 -46.10
C LYS A 234 2.87 7.10 -45.50
#